data_AF-G2NBG1-F1
#
_entry.id   AF-G2NBG1-F1
#
_cell.length_a   1.000
_cell.length_b   1.000
_cell.length_c   1.000
_cell.angle_alpha   90.00
_cell.angle_beta   90.00
_cell.angle_gamma   90.00
#
_symmetry.space_group_name_H-M   'P 1'
#
loop_
_entity.id
_entity.type
_entity.pdbx_description
1 polymer ?
#
loop_
_entity_poly.entity_id
_entity_poly.type
_entity_poly.pdbx_seq_one_letter_code
_entity_poly.pdbx_strand_id
1 'polypeptide(L)'
;MIPTRTSTPLAATGTLTGLALGDALGFPTEFNDVPSILAKCGPWRQMQLPEPAFVTDDTQMTLALGRAIRTAVDEGLLTPERLVAPLREEFVDWSRSPENNRAPGRTCMTACGLLAGDRPWQEASQIGSKGCGANMRVAPVGLVPGLSEEQRSGAAQLQAALTHGHPTALAASDLTARAVFLLARGAEPMGLIGRLRSYAYENGDRYPHRWLGDLWRYAGDPSPEAYIRRGWDECLTALDTVQEALRHPSPETDPCERTGDGWIAEEAIATALHCFLLFPGDPVTALRRAACTRGDSDSLSCLTGALAGAHLGAAAWPQEWAERIEYRSDLLSLGALWDA
;
A
#
# COMPACT_ATOMS: atom_id res chain seq x y z
N MET A 1 33.46 -7.77 3.62
CA MET A 1 32.74 -6.85 4.52
C MET A 1 31.87 -5.98 3.63
N ILE A 2 30.62 -6.40 3.39
CA ILE A 2 29.68 -5.66 2.55
C ILE A 2 29.26 -4.44 3.36
N PRO A 3 29.32 -3.21 2.81
CA PRO A 3 28.88 -2.04 3.56
C PRO A 3 27.40 -2.24 3.89
N THR A 4 27.07 -2.29 5.18
CA THR A 4 25.69 -2.13 5.63
C THR A 4 25.24 -0.76 5.14
N ARG A 5 24.39 -0.71 4.10
CA ARG A 5 23.74 0.53 3.69
C ARG A 5 23.08 1.14 4.93
N THR A 6 23.43 2.37 5.24
CA THR A 6 22.74 3.20 6.22
C THR A 6 21.27 3.33 5.82
N SER A 7 20.39 3.61 6.77
CA SER A 7 18.98 3.93 6.47
C SER A 7 18.87 4.96 5.36
N THR A 8 17.86 4.82 4.50
CA THR A 8 17.60 5.76 3.42
C THR A 8 17.27 7.13 4.02
N PRO A 9 17.98 8.21 3.64
CA PRO A 9 17.67 9.55 4.14
C PRO A 9 16.27 10.00 3.71
N LEU A 10 15.51 10.58 4.64
CA LEU A 10 14.15 11.09 4.39
C LEU A 10 13.24 10.05 3.70
N ALA A 11 13.32 8.79 4.14
CA ALA A 11 12.58 7.69 3.55
C ALA A 11 11.07 7.84 3.71
N ALA A 12 10.60 8.36 4.86
CA ALA A 12 9.18 8.56 5.10
C ALA A 12 8.61 9.66 4.22
N THR A 13 9.30 10.81 4.16
CA THR A 13 8.93 11.91 3.24
C THR A 13 8.96 11.44 1.79
N GLY A 14 9.98 10.69 1.38
CA GLY A 14 10.08 10.10 0.05
C GLY A 14 8.94 9.15 -0.27
N THR A 15 8.61 8.24 0.66
CA THR A 15 7.53 7.27 0.49
C THR A 15 6.17 7.94 0.31
N LEU A 16 5.81 8.87 1.20
CA LEU A 16 4.51 9.54 1.16
C LEU A 16 4.37 10.47 -0.06
N THR A 17 5.45 11.16 -0.44
CA THR A 17 5.47 11.98 -1.67
C THR A 17 5.31 11.10 -2.90
N GLY A 18 6.07 10.01 -2.99
CA GLY A 18 6.02 9.07 -4.11
C GLY A 18 4.66 8.40 -4.28
N LEU A 19 4.06 7.99 -3.17
CA LEU A 19 2.72 7.44 -3.10
C LEU A 19 1.71 8.39 -3.75
N ALA A 20 1.67 9.64 -3.29
CA ALA A 20 0.73 10.63 -3.79
C ALA A 20 1.01 11.06 -5.24
N LEU A 21 2.27 11.09 -5.67
CA LEU A 21 2.63 11.29 -7.09
C LEU A 21 2.16 10.14 -7.96
N GLY A 22 2.28 8.92 -7.47
CA GLY A 22 1.87 7.72 -8.17
C GLY A 22 0.36 7.67 -8.38
N ASP A 23 -0.38 7.86 -7.30
CA ASP A 23 -1.83 8.03 -7.28
C ASP A 23 -2.26 9.11 -8.31
N ALA A 24 -1.76 10.34 -8.18
CA ALA A 24 -2.15 11.43 -9.06
C ALA A 24 -1.80 11.21 -10.54
N LEU A 25 -0.73 10.47 -10.83
CA LEU A 25 -0.35 10.10 -12.20
C LEU A 25 -1.24 8.98 -12.77
N GLY A 26 -1.69 8.04 -11.94
CA GLY A 26 -2.52 6.90 -12.33
C GLY A 26 -4.03 7.20 -12.33
N PHE A 27 -4.49 8.21 -11.60
CA PHE A 27 -5.89 8.63 -11.58
C PHE A 27 -6.49 8.89 -12.99
N PRO A 28 -5.85 9.66 -13.89
CA PRO A 28 -6.42 9.91 -15.20
C PRO A 28 -6.41 8.68 -16.13
N THR A 29 -5.68 7.62 -15.78
CA THR A 29 -5.56 6.41 -16.60
C THR A 29 -6.42 5.26 -16.10
N GLU A 30 -6.92 5.34 -14.87
CA GLU A 30 -7.79 4.34 -14.26
C GLU A 30 -8.99 4.02 -15.17
N PHE A 31 -9.37 2.74 -15.25
CA PHE A 31 -10.45 2.22 -16.11
C PHE A 31 -10.23 2.34 -17.63
N ASN A 32 -9.02 2.65 -18.10
CA ASN A 32 -8.68 2.68 -19.52
C ASN A 32 -7.78 1.50 -19.92
N ASP A 33 -7.86 1.06 -21.17
CA ASP A 33 -6.84 0.16 -21.72
C ASP A 33 -5.58 0.93 -22.16
N VAL A 34 -4.46 0.22 -22.31
CA VAL A 34 -3.17 0.85 -22.70
C VAL A 34 -3.26 1.65 -24.01
N PRO A 35 -3.90 1.17 -25.09
CA PRO A 35 -4.08 1.98 -26.30
C PRO A 35 -4.80 3.32 -26.03
N SER A 36 -5.86 3.32 -25.23
CA SER A 36 -6.59 4.53 -24.87
C SER A 36 -5.76 5.48 -24.00
N ILE A 37 -4.97 4.94 -23.06
CA ILE A 37 -4.03 5.72 -22.25
C ILE A 37 -3.00 6.39 -23.15
N LEU A 38 -2.38 5.66 -24.08
CA LEU A 38 -1.37 6.21 -24.97
C LEU A 38 -1.94 7.28 -25.91
N ALA A 39 -3.20 7.12 -26.36
CA ALA A 39 -3.89 8.12 -27.17
C ALA A 39 -4.21 9.39 -26.36
N LYS A 40 -4.57 9.25 -25.08
CA LYS A 40 -4.96 10.35 -24.18
C LYS A 40 -3.76 11.10 -23.61
N CYS A 41 -2.74 10.36 -23.16
CA CYS A 41 -1.63 10.85 -22.34
C CYS A 41 -0.30 10.91 -23.12
N GLY A 42 -0.26 10.37 -24.34
CA GLY A 42 0.96 10.25 -25.13
C GLY A 42 1.82 9.04 -24.70
N PRO A 43 3.07 8.94 -25.20
CA PRO A 43 3.97 7.84 -24.88
C PRO A 43 4.21 7.71 -23.38
N TRP A 44 4.03 6.50 -22.83
CA TRP A 44 4.11 6.26 -21.39
C TRP A 44 5.40 6.79 -20.74
N ARG A 45 6.55 6.61 -21.41
CA ARG A 45 7.87 7.09 -20.94
C ARG A 45 7.96 8.61 -20.78
N GLN A 46 7.04 9.36 -21.38
CA GLN A 46 7.02 10.82 -21.41
C GLN A 46 5.83 11.40 -20.64
N MET A 47 4.98 10.57 -20.04
CA MET A 47 3.83 11.02 -19.25
C MET A 47 4.26 12.03 -18.20
N GLN A 48 3.54 13.13 -18.13
CA GLN A 48 3.75 14.20 -17.16
C GLN A 48 2.73 14.08 -16.04
N LEU A 49 3.11 14.52 -14.84
CA LEU A 49 2.16 14.66 -13.74
C LEU A 49 1.04 15.64 -14.17
N PRO A 50 -0.24 15.29 -14.01
CA PRO A 50 -1.36 16.13 -14.45
C PRO A 50 -1.38 17.53 -13.80
N GLU A 51 -2.06 18.47 -14.46
CA GLU A 51 -2.38 19.79 -13.92
C GLU A 51 -3.89 20.02 -13.96
N PRO A 52 -4.58 20.09 -12.81
CA PRO A 52 -4.09 19.84 -11.44
C PRO A 52 -3.75 18.35 -11.17
N ALA A 53 -2.85 18.11 -10.21
CA ALA A 53 -2.44 16.77 -9.76
C ALA A 53 -3.34 16.29 -8.60
N PHE A 54 -4.57 15.89 -8.93
CA PHE A 54 -5.52 15.34 -7.95
C PHE A 54 -5.13 13.94 -7.51
N VAL A 55 -5.30 13.64 -6.22
CA VAL A 55 -5.11 12.29 -5.65
C VAL A 55 -6.47 11.61 -5.42
N THR A 56 -6.52 10.29 -5.27
CA THR A 56 -7.76 9.51 -5.05
C THR A 56 -7.88 9.03 -3.61
N ASP A 57 -8.73 8.01 -3.37
CA ASP A 57 -8.89 7.40 -2.06
C ASP A 57 -7.61 6.73 -1.56
N ASP A 58 -6.70 6.34 -2.44
CA ASP A 58 -5.33 5.90 -2.14
C ASP A 58 -4.59 6.82 -1.17
N THR A 59 -4.35 8.07 -1.57
CA THR A 59 -3.66 9.05 -0.74
C THR A 59 -4.53 9.51 0.43
N GLN A 60 -5.83 9.70 0.21
CA GLN A 60 -6.73 10.18 1.26
C GLN A 60 -6.81 9.18 2.43
N MET A 61 -6.96 7.89 2.14
CA MET A 61 -6.98 6.83 3.17
C MET A 61 -5.59 6.60 3.77
N THR A 62 -4.51 6.82 3.02
CA THR A 62 -3.13 6.83 3.56
C THR A 62 -2.98 7.89 4.64
N LEU A 63 -3.46 9.11 4.38
CA LEU A 63 -3.42 10.20 5.36
C LEU A 63 -4.30 9.91 6.57
N ALA A 64 -5.50 9.35 6.36
CA ALA A 64 -6.39 8.90 7.42
C ALA A 64 -5.71 7.87 8.34
N LEU A 65 -5.06 6.85 7.76
CA LEU A 65 -4.27 5.87 8.52
C LEU A 65 -3.11 6.53 9.26
N GLY A 66 -2.38 7.43 8.60
CA GLY A 66 -1.24 8.14 9.20
C GLY A 66 -1.64 8.97 10.42
N ARG A 67 -2.75 9.70 10.35
CA ARG A 67 -3.31 10.45 11.47
C ARG A 67 -3.75 9.53 12.61
N ALA A 68 -4.46 8.43 12.30
CA ALA A 68 -4.87 7.44 13.29
C ALA A 68 -3.68 6.83 14.04
N ILE A 69 -2.61 6.46 13.33
CA ILE A 69 -1.40 5.91 13.96
C ILE A 69 -0.72 6.97 14.83
N ARG A 70 -0.61 8.22 14.36
CA ARG A 70 -0.06 9.32 15.17
C ARG A 70 -0.82 9.47 16.47
N THR A 71 -2.15 9.56 16.42
CA THR A 71 -3.01 9.64 17.61
C THR A 71 -2.75 8.48 18.57
N ALA A 72 -2.68 7.25 18.07
CA ALA A 72 -2.46 6.07 18.90
C ALA A 72 -1.05 6.01 19.52
N VAL A 73 -0.03 6.48 18.81
CA VAL A 73 1.37 6.49 19.27
C VAL A 73 1.65 7.64 20.24
N ASP A 74 1.02 8.79 20.08
CA ASP A 74 1.14 9.92 21.01
C ASP A 74 0.62 9.56 22.41
N GLU A 75 -0.32 8.61 22.51
CA GLU A 75 -0.82 8.06 23.77
C GLU A 75 0.05 6.91 24.33
N GLY A 76 1.10 6.48 23.61
CA GLY A 76 2.14 5.54 24.03
C GLY A 76 2.34 4.36 23.08
N LEU A 77 2.61 3.15 23.60
CA LEU A 77 2.84 1.98 22.74
C LEU A 77 1.63 1.69 21.84
N LEU A 78 1.89 1.42 20.56
CA LEU A 78 0.86 1.03 19.61
C LEU A 78 0.32 -0.35 19.96
N THR A 79 -0.97 -0.42 20.28
CA THR A 79 -1.72 -1.65 20.55
C THR A 79 -3.06 -1.61 19.80
N PRO A 80 -3.71 -2.75 19.54
CA PRO A 80 -5.01 -2.76 18.86
C PRO A 80 -6.06 -1.93 19.60
N GLU A 81 -6.07 -1.95 20.94
CA GLU A 81 -7.03 -1.19 21.76
C GLU A 81 -6.90 0.33 21.55
N ARG A 82 -5.69 0.81 21.27
CA ARG A 82 -5.40 2.22 21.01
C ARG A 82 -5.56 2.61 19.54
N LEU A 83 -5.41 1.66 18.62
CA LEU A 83 -5.49 1.94 17.19
C LEU A 83 -6.92 1.87 16.65
N VAL A 84 -7.77 0.96 17.15
CA VAL A 84 -9.12 0.72 16.59
C VAL A 84 -9.98 1.98 16.60
N ALA A 85 -10.01 2.73 17.70
CA ALA A 85 -10.88 3.90 17.82
C ALA A 85 -10.46 5.06 16.89
N PRO A 86 -9.19 5.55 16.91
CA PRO A 86 -8.73 6.56 15.96
C PRO A 86 -8.87 6.14 14.51
N LEU A 87 -8.60 4.86 14.20
CA LEU A 87 -8.70 4.37 12.83
C LEU A 87 -10.14 4.32 12.33
N ARG A 88 -11.08 3.91 13.20
CA ARG A 88 -12.51 3.96 12.92
C ARG A 88 -12.96 5.38 12.64
N GLU A 89 -12.59 6.33 13.49
CA GLU A 89 -12.96 7.75 13.35
C GLU A 89 -12.46 8.32 12.02
N GLU A 90 -11.17 8.19 11.75
CA GLU A 90 -10.54 8.70 10.52
C GLU A 90 -11.13 8.08 9.24
N PHE A 91 -11.44 6.78 9.23
CA PHE A 91 -12.06 6.13 8.07
C PHE A 91 -13.52 6.55 7.87
N VAL A 92 -14.29 6.66 8.95
CA VAL A 92 -15.69 7.11 8.88
C VAL A 92 -15.74 8.57 8.42
N ASP A 93 -14.87 9.43 8.92
CA ASP A 93 -14.81 10.84 8.51
C ASP A 93 -14.37 10.99 7.06
N TRP A 94 -13.35 10.25 6.63
CA TRP A 94 -12.99 10.17 5.21
C TRP A 94 -14.18 9.76 4.34
N SER A 95 -14.94 8.73 4.74
CA SER A 95 -16.09 8.24 3.96
C SER A 95 -17.22 9.26 3.81
N ARG A 96 -17.27 10.28 4.69
CA ARG A 96 -18.26 11.36 4.67
C ARG A 96 -17.72 12.65 4.06
N SER A 97 -16.42 12.72 3.79
CA SER A 97 -15.79 13.90 3.23
C SER A 97 -16.35 14.23 1.84
N PRO A 98 -16.67 15.49 1.53
CA PRO A 98 -17.05 15.90 0.18
C PRO A 98 -15.90 15.74 -0.84
N GLU A 99 -14.66 15.61 -0.37
CA GLU A 99 -13.47 15.37 -1.19
C GLU A 99 -13.31 13.90 -1.57
N ASN A 100 -14.05 13.00 -0.91
CA ASN A 100 -14.11 11.59 -1.28
C ASN A 100 -15.06 11.39 -2.47
N ASN A 101 -14.65 11.86 -3.65
CA ASN A 101 -15.48 11.93 -4.85
C ASN A 101 -14.78 11.39 -6.11
N ARG A 102 -13.65 10.69 -5.95
CA ARG A 102 -12.81 10.14 -7.03
C ARG A 102 -12.81 8.61 -6.95
N ALA A 103 -13.94 8.02 -7.32
CA ALA A 103 -14.16 6.58 -7.45
C ALA A 103 -13.84 5.69 -6.22
N PRO A 104 -14.20 6.08 -4.97
CA PRO A 104 -13.82 5.30 -3.80
C PRO A 104 -14.30 3.87 -3.84
N GLY A 105 -13.44 2.95 -3.41
CA GLY A 105 -13.73 1.52 -3.39
C GLY A 105 -15.00 1.18 -2.61
N ARG A 106 -15.93 0.45 -3.25
CA ARG A 106 -17.22 0.05 -2.64
C ARG A 106 -17.05 -0.67 -1.30
N THR A 107 -16.04 -1.53 -1.19
CA THR A 107 -15.72 -2.25 0.06
C THR A 107 -15.46 -1.28 1.21
N CYS A 108 -14.61 -0.27 0.99
CA CYS A 108 -14.30 0.76 1.98
C CYS A 108 -15.57 1.53 2.36
N MET A 109 -16.35 1.97 1.38
CA MET A 109 -17.58 2.72 1.63
C MET A 109 -18.61 1.94 2.44
N THR A 110 -18.84 0.66 2.10
CA THR A 110 -19.74 -0.22 2.86
C THR A 110 -19.24 -0.41 4.29
N ALA A 111 -17.97 -0.77 4.48
CA ALA A 111 -17.41 -0.98 5.80
C ALA A 111 -17.46 0.28 6.66
N CYS A 112 -17.09 1.45 6.12
CA CYS A 112 -17.15 2.73 6.84
C CYS A 112 -18.58 3.09 7.24
N GLY A 113 -19.56 2.84 6.37
CA GLY A 113 -20.99 3.02 6.70
C GLY A 113 -21.46 2.14 7.87
N LEU A 114 -20.92 0.92 8.00
CA LEU A 114 -21.20 0.03 9.12
C LEU A 114 -20.42 0.45 10.39
N LEU A 115 -19.17 0.88 10.25
CA LEU A 115 -18.29 1.38 11.32
C LEU A 115 -18.78 2.68 11.96
N ALA A 116 -19.66 3.43 11.28
CA ALA A 116 -20.25 4.67 11.79
C ALA A 116 -21.10 4.51 13.07
N GLY A 117 -21.41 3.28 13.49
CA GLY A 117 -22.06 2.99 14.77
C GLY A 117 -21.16 2.19 15.73
N ASP A 118 -21.73 1.74 16.85
CA ASP A 118 -20.97 1.10 17.93
C ASP A 118 -20.68 -0.40 17.73
N ARG A 119 -20.98 -0.95 16.54
CA ARG A 119 -20.80 -2.37 16.28
C ARG A 119 -19.32 -2.80 16.42
N PRO A 120 -19.04 -4.05 16.78
CA PRO A 120 -17.70 -4.62 16.65
C PRO A 120 -17.18 -4.43 15.23
N TRP A 121 -15.92 -4.03 15.07
CA TRP A 121 -15.38 -3.74 13.74
C TRP A 121 -15.36 -4.99 12.85
N GLN A 122 -15.26 -6.19 13.44
CA GLN A 122 -15.35 -7.46 12.73
C GLN A 122 -16.68 -7.62 11.97
N GLU A 123 -17.79 -7.11 12.53
CA GLU A 123 -19.11 -7.13 11.88
C GLU A 123 -19.24 -6.08 10.76
N ALA A 124 -18.39 -5.06 10.74
CA ALA A 124 -18.32 -4.09 9.67
C ALA A 124 -17.41 -4.56 8.51
N SER A 125 -16.45 -5.41 8.83
CA SER A 125 -15.47 -5.95 7.89
C SER A 125 -16.14 -6.73 6.77
N GLN A 126 -15.75 -6.46 5.52
CA GLN A 126 -16.25 -7.21 4.37
C GLN A 126 -15.40 -8.48 4.21
N ILE A 127 -15.84 -9.56 4.86
CA ILE A 127 -15.07 -10.81 5.03
C ILE A 127 -14.66 -11.47 3.70
N GLY A 128 -15.49 -11.34 2.66
CA GLY A 128 -15.20 -11.87 1.33
C GLY A 128 -14.31 -10.97 0.46
N SER A 129 -13.97 -9.75 0.92
CA SER A 129 -13.29 -8.76 0.08
C SER A 129 -11.79 -8.77 0.27
N LYS A 130 -11.06 -8.99 -0.82
CA LYS A 130 -9.58 -8.91 -0.90
C LYS A 130 -9.08 -7.76 -1.78
N GLY A 131 -9.87 -6.70 -1.95
CA GLY A 131 -9.51 -5.54 -2.77
C GLY A 131 -8.22 -4.83 -2.33
N CYS A 132 -7.54 -4.19 -3.27
CA CYS A 132 -6.32 -3.38 -3.09
C CYS A 132 -6.46 -2.24 -2.08
N GLY A 133 -7.69 -1.77 -1.81
CA GLY A 133 -7.98 -0.80 -0.76
C GLY A 133 -7.46 -1.19 0.63
N ALA A 134 -7.15 -2.47 0.83
CA ALA A 134 -6.47 -2.98 2.01
C ALA A 134 -4.99 -2.58 2.11
N ASN A 135 -4.24 -2.51 1.01
CA ASN A 135 -2.79 -2.32 1.01
C ASN A 135 -2.31 -1.05 0.30
N MET A 136 -3.11 -0.41 -0.55
CA MET A 136 -2.77 0.89 -1.16
C MET A 136 -2.45 1.97 -0.10
N ARG A 137 -3.12 1.90 1.06
CA ARG A 137 -3.00 2.88 2.15
C ARG A 137 -1.97 2.56 3.23
N VAL A 138 -1.33 1.39 3.21
CA VAL A 138 -0.63 0.84 4.39
C VAL A 138 0.80 1.36 4.61
N ALA A 139 1.36 2.11 3.65
CA ALA A 139 2.73 2.59 3.71
C ALA A 139 3.15 3.24 5.05
N PRO A 140 2.32 4.07 5.73
CA PRO A 140 2.59 4.59 7.07
C PRO A 140 3.08 3.56 8.10
N VAL A 141 2.49 2.36 8.10
CA VAL A 141 2.85 1.28 9.04
C VAL A 141 4.30 0.82 8.83
N GLY A 142 4.80 0.88 7.59
CA GLY A 142 6.20 0.59 7.26
C GLY A 142 7.19 1.68 7.69
N LEU A 143 6.72 2.90 7.96
CA LEU A 143 7.55 4.09 8.18
C LEU A 143 7.66 4.48 9.65
N VAL A 144 6.62 4.23 10.45
CA VAL A 144 6.60 4.68 11.85
C VAL A 144 7.81 4.10 12.61
N PRO A 145 8.65 4.96 13.21
CA PRO A 145 9.87 4.54 13.89
C PRO A 145 9.54 3.78 15.18
N GLY A 146 10.43 2.88 15.57
CA GLY A 146 10.34 2.16 16.85
C GLY A 146 9.29 1.04 16.94
N LEU A 147 8.41 0.86 15.95
CA LEU A 147 7.47 -0.28 15.94
C LEU A 147 8.22 -1.61 15.89
N SER A 148 7.86 -2.52 16.80
CA SER A 148 8.30 -3.92 16.77
C SER A 148 7.74 -4.64 15.54
N GLU A 149 8.29 -5.82 15.23
CA GLU A 149 7.75 -6.65 14.14
C GLU A 149 6.29 -7.06 14.39
N GLU A 150 5.94 -7.43 15.64
CA GLU A 150 4.55 -7.74 16.03
C GLU A 150 3.63 -6.53 15.83
N GLN A 151 4.05 -5.33 16.23
CA GLN A 151 3.24 -4.12 16.08
C GLN A 151 3.04 -3.74 14.62
N ARG A 152 4.09 -3.87 13.80
CA ARG A 152 4.03 -3.54 12.36
C ARG A 152 3.12 -4.51 11.61
N SER A 153 3.31 -5.81 11.82
CA SER A 153 2.48 -6.87 11.23
C SER A 153 1.02 -6.74 11.68
N GLY A 154 0.81 -6.62 13.00
CA GLY A 154 -0.52 -6.51 13.59
C GLY A 154 -1.28 -5.27 13.15
N ALA A 155 -0.64 -4.10 13.10
CA ALA A 155 -1.27 -2.86 12.66
C ALA A 155 -1.60 -2.88 11.15
N ALA A 156 -0.73 -3.45 10.32
CA ALA A 156 -0.97 -3.60 8.89
C ALA A 156 -2.18 -4.50 8.60
N GLN A 157 -2.27 -5.64 9.30
CA GLN A 157 -3.41 -6.55 9.17
C GLN A 157 -4.69 -5.96 9.78
N LEU A 158 -4.63 -5.34 10.96
CA LEU A 158 -5.80 -4.73 11.59
C LEU A 158 -6.39 -3.61 10.73
N GLN A 159 -5.55 -2.73 10.18
CA GLN A 159 -6.07 -1.62 9.38
C GLN A 159 -6.73 -2.10 8.09
N ALA A 160 -6.22 -3.19 7.49
CA ALA A 160 -6.88 -3.85 6.38
C ALA A 160 -8.22 -4.44 6.83
N ALA A 161 -8.20 -5.19 7.93
CA ALA A 161 -9.34 -5.91 8.48
C ALA A 161 -10.53 -5.02 8.87
N LEU A 162 -10.33 -3.72 9.16
CA LEU A 162 -11.44 -2.80 9.39
C LEU A 162 -12.37 -2.65 8.18
N THR A 163 -11.88 -2.88 6.96
CA THR A 163 -12.70 -2.82 5.73
C THR A 163 -12.68 -4.09 4.90
N HIS A 164 -11.53 -4.74 4.78
CA HIS A 164 -11.30 -5.96 4.00
C HIS A 164 -10.96 -7.12 4.93
N GLY A 165 -11.94 -8.00 5.18
CA GLY A 165 -11.79 -9.12 6.11
C GLY A 165 -11.30 -10.41 5.49
N HIS A 166 -10.88 -10.39 4.22
CA HIS A 166 -10.33 -11.57 3.56
C HIS A 166 -8.85 -11.75 3.94
N PRO A 167 -8.37 -12.97 4.26
CA PRO A 167 -7.02 -13.16 4.78
C PRO A 167 -5.93 -12.73 3.79
N THR A 168 -6.16 -12.83 2.48
CA THR A 168 -5.24 -12.32 1.45
C THR A 168 -5.07 -10.80 1.52
N ALA A 169 -6.13 -10.03 1.78
CA ALA A 169 -6.01 -8.58 1.95
C ALA A 169 -5.16 -8.23 3.18
N LEU A 170 -5.31 -8.99 4.27
CA LEU A 170 -4.51 -8.82 5.49
C LEU A 170 -3.04 -9.11 5.21
N ALA A 171 -2.74 -10.28 4.64
CA ALA A 171 -1.38 -10.73 4.33
C ALA A 171 -0.68 -9.81 3.31
N ALA A 172 -1.39 -9.38 2.26
CA ALA A 172 -0.86 -8.44 1.27
C ALA A 172 -0.56 -7.07 1.90
N SER A 173 -1.40 -6.60 2.82
CA SER A 173 -1.17 -5.36 3.56
C SER A 173 0.07 -5.42 4.45
N ASP A 174 0.25 -6.54 5.17
CA ASP A 174 1.45 -6.82 5.95
C ASP A 174 2.71 -6.87 5.06
N LEU A 175 2.64 -7.56 3.92
CA LEU A 175 3.75 -7.62 2.96
C LEU A 175 4.12 -6.25 2.40
N THR A 176 3.14 -5.42 2.05
CA THR A 176 3.40 -4.05 1.57
C THR A 176 4.09 -3.22 2.66
N ALA A 177 3.58 -3.25 3.90
CA ALA A 177 4.21 -2.54 5.02
C ALA A 177 5.64 -3.05 5.29
N ARG A 178 5.86 -4.37 5.19
CA ARG A 178 7.18 -5.00 5.32
C ARG A 178 8.12 -4.57 4.19
N ALA A 179 7.65 -4.49 2.95
CA ALA A 179 8.45 -4.06 1.81
C ALA A 179 8.92 -2.61 1.98
N VAL A 180 8.01 -1.71 2.34
CA VAL A 180 8.31 -0.30 2.66
C VAL A 180 9.34 -0.21 3.78
N PHE A 181 9.13 -0.93 4.88
CA PHE A 181 10.07 -0.96 6.00
C PHE A 181 11.47 -1.42 5.59
N LEU A 182 11.58 -2.54 4.86
CA LEU A 182 12.86 -3.08 4.42
C LEU A 182 13.60 -2.09 3.51
N LEU A 183 12.90 -1.48 2.56
CA LEU A 183 13.47 -0.50 1.62
C LEU A 183 13.93 0.78 2.35
N ALA A 184 13.13 1.31 3.28
CA ALA A 184 13.49 2.46 4.11
C ALA A 184 14.73 2.18 4.99
N ARG A 185 14.93 0.91 5.37
CA ARG A 185 16.12 0.43 6.09
C ARG A 185 17.30 0.08 5.18
N GLY A 186 17.25 0.44 3.90
CA GLY A 186 18.36 0.29 2.96
C GLY A 186 18.49 -1.13 2.38
N ALA A 187 17.44 -1.95 2.44
CA ALA A 187 17.45 -3.25 1.77
C ALA A 187 17.75 -3.09 0.27
N GLU A 188 18.54 -4.02 -0.25
CA GLU A 188 18.88 -4.06 -1.66
C GLU A 188 17.67 -4.56 -2.47
N PRO A 189 17.25 -3.86 -3.54
CA PRO A 189 16.02 -4.19 -4.27
C PRO A 189 15.99 -5.60 -4.88
N MET A 190 17.10 -6.09 -5.43
CA MET A 190 17.14 -7.43 -6.06
C MET A 190 16.95 -8.55 -5.05
N GLY A 191 17.33 -8.34 -3.79
CA GLY A 191 17.06 -9.25 -2.68
C GLY A 191 15.68 -9.11 -2.04
N LEU A 192 14.84 -8.14 -2.45
CA LEU A 192 13.58 -7.82 -1.77
C LEU A 192 12.59 -8.98 -1.83
N ILE A 193 12.34 -9.55 -3.02
CA ILE A 193 11.38 -10.64 -3.19
C ILE A 193 11.73 -11.84 -2.32
N GLY A 194 13.01 -12.23 -2.27
CA GLY A 194 13.47 -13.33 -1.41
C GLY A 194 13.21 -13.08 0.08
N ARG A 195 13.38 -11.83 0.54
CA ARG A 195 13.09 -11.44 1.93
C ARG A 195 11.60 -11.46 2.25
N LEU A 196 10.76 -10.99 1.32
CA LEU A 196 9.30 -11.01 1.46
C LEU A 196 8.77 -12.45 1.49
N ARG A 197 9.33 -13.35 0.66
CA ARG A 197 9.00 -14.78 0.70
C ARG A 197 9.37 -15.43 2.03
N SER A 198 10.59 -15.19 2.54
CA SER A 198 11.00 -15.70 3.86
C SER A 198 10.03 -15.25 4.95
N TYR A 199 9.69 -13.95 4.94
CA TYR A 199 8.74 -13.38 5.89
C TYR A 199 7.35 -14.02 5.79
N ALA A 200 6.84 -14.25 4.57
CA ALA A 200 5.57 -14.94 4.37
C ALA A 200 5.59 -16.38 4.90
N TYR A 201 6.65 -17.15 4.65
CA TYR A 201 6.79 -18.50 5.21
C TYR A 201 6.85 -18.50 6.75
N GLU A 202 7.54 -17.54 7.35
CA GLU A 202 7.66 -17.42 8.81
C GLU A 202 6.33 -17.06 9.49
N ASN A 203 5.42 -16.39 8.77
CA ASN A 203 4.12 -15.93 9.28
C ASN A 203 2.92 -16.74 8.78
N GLY A 204 3.13 -17.70 7.86
CA GLY A 204 2.08 -18.48 7.19
C GLY A 204 1.09 -19.17 8.13
N ASP A 205 1.55 -19.55 9.33
CA ASP A 205 0.75 -20.22 10.35
C ASP A 205 0.40 -19.34 11.56
N ARG A 206 0.80 -18.06 11.55
CA ARG A 206 0.71 -17.16 12.70
C ARG A 206 -0.47 -16.21 12.56
N TYR A 207 -1.62 -16.59 13.14
CA TYR A 207 -2.74 -15.67 13.26
C TYR A 207 -2.53 -14.70 14.43
N PRO A 208 -2.51 -13.37 14.21
CA PRO A 208 -2.26 -12.40 15.27
C PRO A 208 -3.50 -12.17 16.13
N HIS A 209 -3.81 -13.13 17.00
CA HIS A 209 -4.99 -13.12 17.90
C HIS A 209 -5.22 -11.81 18.63
N ARG A 210 -4.14 -11.20 19.13
CA ARG A 210 -4.23 -9.93 19.86
C ARG A 210 -4.80 -8.81 19.00
N TRP A 211 -4.44 -8.78 17.71
CA TRP A 211 -4.79 -7.71 16.79
C TRP A 211 -6.12 -7.94 16.09
N LEU A 212 -6.40 -9.19 15.69
CA LEU A 212 -7.57 -9.52 14.87
C LEU A 212 -8.73 -10.13 15.67
N GLY A 213 -8.49 -10.48 16.94
CA GLY A 213 -9.49 -11.09 17.81
C GLY A 213 -10.00 -12.41 17.22
N ASP A 214 -11.30 -12.43 16.91
CA ASP A 214 -12.03 -13.57 16.40
C ASP A 214 -12.51 -13.41 14.94
N LEU A 215 -11.93 -12.48 14.18
CA LEU A 215 -12.29 -12.21 12.77
C LEU A 215 -12.38 -13.48 11.93
N TRP A 216 -11.48 -14.45 12.14
CA TRP A 216 -11.46 -15.72 11.41
C TRP A 216 -12.80 -16.49 11.49
N ARG A 217 -13.55 -16.35 12.59
CA ARG A 217 -14.86 -17.01 12.77
C ARG A 217 -15.91 -16.47 11.81
N TYR A 218 -15.79 -15.20 11.41
CA TYR A 218 -16.72 -14.57 10.48
C TYR A 218 -16.51 -15.06 9.03
N ALA A 219 -15.34 -15.64 8.73
CA ALA A 219 -15.02 -16.20 7.41
C ALA A 219 -15.49 -17.64 7.21
N GLY A 220 -15.90 -18.32 8.29
CA GLY A 220 -16.30 -19.73 8.23
C GLY A 220 -15.12 -20.70 8.05
N ASP A 221 -13.89 -20.22 8.18
CA ASP A 221 -12.68 -21.06 8.18
C ASP A 221 -12.64 -21.96 9.43
N PRO A 222 -12.08 -23.17 9.36
CA PRO A 222 -12.14 -24.15 10.45
C PRO A 222 -11.23 -23.81 11.63
N SER A 223 -10.22 -22.97 11.42
CA SER A 223 -9.29 -22.52 12.45
C SER A 223 -8.65 -21.18 12.05
N PRO A 224 -8.12 -20.41 13.02
CA PRO A 224 -7.39 -19.17 12.74
C PRO A 224 -6.15 -19.41 11.85
N GLU A 225 -5.46 -20.55 12.00
CA GLU A 225 -4.32 -20.93 11.17
C GLU A 225 -4.75 -21.24 9.73
N ALA A 226 -5.87 -21.92 9.54
CA ALA A 226 -6.40 -22.18 8.20
C ALA A 226 -6.78 -20.88 7.48
N TYR A 227 -7.43 -19.95 8.20
CA TYR A 227 -7.77 -18.63 7.70
C TYR A 227 -6.54 -17.86 7.21
N ILE A 228 -5.52 -17.69 8.07
CA ILE A 228 -4.36 -16.84 7.72
C ILE A 228 -3.46 -17.48 6.65
N ARG A 229 -3.30 -18.81 6.68
CA ARG A 229 -2.46 -19.55 5.72
C ARG A 229 -2.91 -19.33 4.28
N ARG A 230 -4.24 -19.35 4.05
CA ARG A 230 -4.81 -19.09 2.73
C ARG A 230 -4.39 -17.73 2.16
N GLY A 231 -4.34 -16.70 3.00
CA GLY A 231 -3.89 -15.37 2.60
C GLY A 231 -2.41 -15.33 2.25
N TRP A 232 -1.56 -15.95 3.08
CA TRP A 232 -0.12 -16.03 2.83
C TRP A 232 0.23 -16.87 1.59
N ASP A 233 -0.48 -17.98 1.34
CA ASP A 233 -0.28 -18.83 0.16
C ASP A 233 -0.62 -18.09 -1.15
N GLU A 234 -1.72 -17.32 -1.18
CA GLU A 234 -2.06 -16.47 -2.32
C GLU A 234 -1.00 -15.39 -2.54
N CYS A 235 -0.49 -14.77 -1.47
CA CYS A 235 0.59 -13.79 -1.58
C CYS A 235 1.94 -14.39 -2.02
N LEU A 236 2.28 -15.60 -1.56
CA LEU A 236 3.47 -16.33 -2.01
C LEU A 236 3.39 -16.63 -3.50
N THR A 237 2.23 -17.04 -3.99
CA THR A 237 1.96 -17.25 -5.42
C THR A 237 2.17 -15.96 -6.20
N ALA A 238 1.63 -14.83 -5.71
CA ALA A 238 1.85 -13.51 -6.31
C ALA A 238 3.34 -13.12 -6.36
N LEU A 239 4.11 -13.37 -5.29
CA LEU A 239 5.56 -13.13 -5.27
C LEU A 239 6.34 -14.05 -6.24
N ASP A 240 5.93 -15.31 -6.40
CA ASP A 240 6.49 -16.23 -7.40
C ASP A 240 6.27 -15.68 -8.83
N THR A 241 5.07 -15.16 -9.10
CA THR A 241 4.74 -14.52 -10.37
C THR A 241 5.63 -13.31 -10.65
N VAL A 242 5.92 -12.46 -9.66
CA VAL A 242 6.87 -11.33 -9.82
C VAL A 242 8.28 -11.85 -10.09
N GLN A 243 8.72 -12.89 -9.40
CA GLN A 243 10.05 -13.45 -9.60
C GLN A 243 10.22 -14.02 -11.01
N GLU A 244 9.21 -14.71 -11.53
CA GLU A 244 9.17 -15.15 -12.91
C GLU A 244 9.12 -13.96 -13.88
N ALA A 245 8.38 -12.91 -13.51
CA ALA A 245 8.32 -11.67 -14.28
C ALA A 245 9.73 -11.10 -14.54
N LEU A 246 10.52 -11.00 -13.48
CA LEU A 246 11.85 -10.40 -13.51
C LEU A 246 12.93 -11.25 -14.20
N ARG A 247 12.71 -12.55 -14.44
CA ARG A 247 13.66 -13.39 -15.21
C ARG A 247 13.75 -13.00 -16.68
N HIS A 248 12.65 -12.49 -17.22
CA HIS A 248 12.53 -12.06 -18.61
C HIS A 248 11.90 -10.66 -18.64
N PRO A 249 12.64 -9.61 -18.26
CA PRO A 249 12.08 -8.28 -18.10
C PRO A 249 11.60 -7.74 -19.46
N SER A 250 10.36 -7.24 -19.49
CA SER A 250 9.75 -6.60 -20.66
C SER A 250 9.11 -5.29 -20.22
N PRO A 251 9.89 -4.19 -20.11
CA PRO A 251 9.37 -2.93 -19.58
C PRO A 251 8.42 -2.19 -20.53
N GLU A 252 8.37 -2.60 -21.80
CA GLU A 252 7.51 -1.97 -22.81
C GLU A 252 6.11 -2.59 -22.90
N THR A 253 5.91 -3.79 -22.35
CA THR A 253 4.60 -4.44 -22.27
C THR A 253 3.85 -3.98 -21.04
N ASP A 254 2.53 -4.12 -21.07
CA ASP A 254 1.69 -3.84 -19.90
C ASP A 254 2.10 -4.77 -18.74
N PRO A 255 2.48 -4.24 -17.56
CA PRO A 255 2.86 -5.08 -16.43
C PRO A 255 1.73 -6.02 -15.97
N CYS A 256 0.46 -5.64 -16.18
CA CYS A 256 -0.70 -6.46 -15.82
C CYS A 256 -0.85 -7.73 -16.67
N GLU A 257 -0.17 -7.86 -17.81
CA GLU A 257 -0.11 -9.12 -18.57
C GLU A 257 0.58 -10.25 -17.79
N ARG A 258 1.40 -9.91 -16.79
CA ARG A 258 2.22 -10.88 -16.07
C ARG A 258 1.87 -11.00 -14.61
N THR A 259 1.55 -9.89 -13.94
CA THR A 259 1.43 -9.84 -12.47
C THR A 259 0.02 -9.55 -11.97
N GLY A 260 -0.97 -9.46 -12.88
CA GLY A 260 -2.37 -9.22 -12.54
C GLY A 260 -2.76 -7.74 -12.58
N ASP A 261 -4.06 -7.48 -12.56
CA ASP A 261 -4.65 -6.16 -12.84
C ASP A 261 -4.62 -5.24 -11.63
N GLY A 262 -4.36 -5.77 -10.45
CA GLY A 262 -4.19 -4.97 -9.24
C GLY A 262 -5.48 -4.65 -8.49
N TRP A 263 -6.65 -5.06 -8.98
CA TRP A 263 -7.93 -4.87 -8.29
C TRP A 263 -8.04 -5.65 -6.96
N ILE A 264 -7.20 -6.67 -6.78
CA ILE A 264 -7.06 -7.45 -5.56
C ILE A 264 -5.65 -7.25 -4.97
N ALA A 265 -5.56 -7.29 -3.65
CA ALA A 265 -4.43 -6.78 -2.89
C ALA A 265 -3.10 -7.48 -3.22
N GLU A 266 -3.11 -8.80 -3.42
CA GLU A 266 -1.91 -9.58 -3.77
C GLU A 266 -1.41 -9.28 -5.19
N GLU A 267 -2.31 -9.01 -6.15
CA GLU A 267 -1.93 -8.55 -7.49
C GLU A 267 -1.41 -7.12 -7.44
N ALA A 268 -2.00 -6.26 -6.60
CA ALA A 268 -1.60 -4.86 -6.47
C ALA A 268 -0.14 -4.74 -6.02
N ILE A 269 0.23 -5.46 -4.95
CA ILE A 269 1.62 -5.47 -4.47
C ILE A 269 2.55 -6.19 -5.45
N ALA A 270 2.09 -7.25 -6.13
CA ALA A 270 2.90 -7.95 -7.14
C ALA A 270 3.26 -7.04 -8.32
N THR A 271 2.26 -6.40 -8.91
CA THR A 271 2.44 -5.50 -10.04
C THR A 271 3.23 -4.26 -9.65
N ALA A 272 3.01 -3.69 -8.46
CA ALA A 272 3.82 -2.58 -7.95
C ALA A 272 5.30 -2.97 -7.73
N LEU A 273 5.56 -4.14 -7.15
CA LEU A 273 6.92 -4.68 -7.00
C LEU A 273 7.58 -4.89 -8.37
N HIS A 274 6.86 -5.43 -9.34
CA HIS A 274 7.37 -5.62 -10.70
C HIS A 274 7.75 -4.27 -11.34
N CYS A 275 6.87 -3.27 -11.32
CA CYS A 275 7.15 -1.93 -11.84
C CYS A 275 8.35 -1.26 -11.16
N PHE A 276 8.42 -1.32 -9.82
CA PHE A 276 9.55 -0.79 -9.06
C PHE A 276 10.87 -1.49 -9.41
N LEU A 277 10.86 -2.83 -9.45
CA LEU A 277 12.07 -3.64 -9.65
C LEU A 277 12.60 -3.60 -11.09
N LEU A 278 11.80 -3.18 -12.07
CA LEU A 278 12.28 -2.85 -13.41
C LEU A 278 13.13 -1.58 -13.44
N PHE A 279 12.89 -0.64 -12.51
CA PHE A 279 13.51 0.68 -12.50
C PHE A 279 13.92 1.14 -11.08
N PRO A 280 14.70 0.36 -10.31
CA PRO A 280 14.95 0.64 -8.89
C PRO A 280 15.73 1.94 -8.65
N GLY A 281 16.41 2.47 -9.66
CA GLY A 281 17.13 3.76 -9.63
C GLY A 281 16.51 4.86 -10.48
N ASP A 282 15.36 4.63 -11.10
CA ASP A 282 14.64 5.61 -11.93
C ASP A 282 13.16 5.67 -11.51
N PRO A 283 12.87 6.38 -10.40
CA PRO A 283 11.56 6.34 -9.74
C PRO A 283 10.44 6.94 -10.59
N VAL A 284 10.75 7.96 -11.41
CA VAL A 284 9.75 8.60 -12.28
C VAL A 284 9.36 7.66 -13.41
N THR A 285 10.33 6.95 -14.01
CA THR A 285 10.01 5.92 -15.01
C THR A 285 9.21 4.76 -14.40
N ALA A 286 9.51 4.36 -13.17
CA ALA A 286 8.73 3.35 -12.44
C ALA A 286 7.25 3.77 -12.29
N LEU A 287 7.00 5.00 -11.82
CA LEU A 287 5.64 5.57 -11.71
C LEU A 287 4.92 5.59 -13.06
N ARG A 288 5.58 6.10 -14.11
CA ARG A 288 5.01 6.15 -15.46
C ARG A 288 4.62 4.77 -15.97
N ARG A 289 5.43 3.75 -15.69
CA ARG A 289 5.13 2.38 -16.10
C ARG A 289 3.90 1.86 -15.38
N ALA A 290 3.82 2.08 -14.07
CA ALA A 290 2.72 1.63 -13.22
C ALA A 290 1.41 2.39 -13.50
N ALA A 291 1.48 3.66 -13.89
CA ALA A 291 0.32 4.45 -14.30
C ALA A 291 -0.18 4.08 -15.71
N CYS A 292 0.69 3.67 -16.63
CA CYS A 292 0.27 3.25 -17.97
C CYS A 292 0.05 1.74 -18.02
N THR A 293 -1.13 1.30 -17.59
CA THR A 293 -1.54 -0.10 -17.56
C THR A 293 -3.06 -0.21 -17.70
N ARG A 294 -3.58 -1.37 -18.13
CA ARG A 294 -5.03 -1.64 -18.16
C ARG A 294 -5.65 -1.90 -16.79
N GLY A 295 -4.82 -2.07 -15.76
CA GLY A 295 -5.23 -2.40 -14.41
C GLY A 295 -5.66 -1.18 -13.59
N ASP A 296 -5.58 -1.37 -12.29
CA ASP A 296 -5.89 -0.43 -11.23
C ASP A 296 -4.78 0.63 -11.09
N SER A 297 -4.65 1.49 -12.09
CA SER A 297 -3.41 2.23 -12.36
C SER A 297 -3.01 3.26 -11.30
N ASP A 298 -3.96 3.90 -10.63
CA ASP A 298 -3.71 4.79 -9.49
C ASP A 298 -3.16 3.99 -8.30
N SER A 299 -3.81 2.91 -7.89
CA SER A 299 -3.33 2.00 -6.85
C SER A 299 -1.96 1.39 -7.14
N LEU A 300 -1.75 0.91 -8.36
CA LEU A 300 -0.48 0.32 -8.77
C LEU A 300 0.66 1.34 -8.77
N SER A 301 0.39 2.54 -9.26
CA SER A 301 1.37 3.64 -9.31
C SER A 301 1.64 4.21 -7.91
N CYS A 302 0.60 4.34 -7.08
CA CYS A 302 0.65 4.69 -5.66
C CYS A 302 1.60 3.75 -4.89
N LEU A 303 1.39 2.44 -4.96
CA LEU A 303 2.24 1.44 -4.32
C LEU A 303 3.67 1.46 -4.87
N THR A 304 3.83 1.58 -6.20
CA THR A 304 5.16 1.68 -6.84
C THR A 304 5.92 2.90 -6.32
N GLY A 305 5.23 4.03 -6.18
CA GLY A 305 5.77 5.28 -5.64
C GLY A 305 6.19 5.16 -4.19
N ALA A 306 5.39 4.49 -3.37
CA ALA A 306 5.74 4.20 -1.97
C ALA A 306 7.03 3.37 -1.88
N LEU A 307 7.16 2.30 -2.68
CA LEU A 307 8.36 1.46 -2.70
C LEU A 307 9.61 2.23 -3.17
N ALA A 308 9.50 2.96 -4.28
CA ALA A 308 10.60 3.75 -4.81
C ALA A 308 11.03 4.87 -3.85
N GLY A 309 10.07 5.54 -3.20
CA GLY A 309 10.31 6.58 -2.20
C GLY A 309 10.96 6.04 -0.94
N ALA A 310 10.56 4.87 -0.46
CA ALA A 310 11.21 4.19 0.65
C ALA A 310 12.67 3.83 0.31
N HIS A 311 12.94 3.44 -0.94
CA HIS A 311 14.26 3.06 -1.39
C HIS A 311 15.22 4.25 -1.58
N LEU A 312 14.73 5.34 -2.18
CA LEU A 312 15.56 6.44 -2.68
C LEU A 312 15.45 7.73 -1.84
N GLY A 313 14.42 7.84 -1.00
CA GLY A 313 14.18 9.00 -0.14
C GLY A 313 13.55 10.19 -0.87
N ALA A 314 13.37 11.31 -0.17
CA ALA A 314 12.67 12.49 -0.68
C ALA A 314 13.32 13.12 -1.94
N ALA A 315 14.65 13.03 -2.07
CA ALA A 315 15.38 13.60 -3.21
C ALA A 315 15.17 12.83 -4.54
N ALA A 316 14.47 11.70 -4.49
CA ALA A 316 14.14 10.88 -5.66
C ALA A 316 13.13 11.56 -6.60
N TRP A 317 12.33 12.49 -6.08
CA TRP A 317 11.21 13.08 -6.79
C TRP A 317 11.56 14.42 -7.41
N PRO A 318 11.12 14.72 -8.66
CA PRO A 318 11.26 16.04 -9.23
C PRO A 318 10.58 17.09 -8.34
N GLN A 319 11.31 18.15 -8.01
CA GLN A 319 10.79 19.21 -7.13
C GLN A 319 9.50 19.83 -7.68
N GLU A 320 9.46 20.08 -8.99
CA GLU A 320 8.30 20.62 -9.70
C GLU A 320 7.05 19.72 -9.61
N TRP A 321 7.23 18.41 -9.47
CA TRP A 321 6.13 17.46 -9.23
C TRP A 321 5.71 17.51 -7.77
N ALA A 322 6.67 17.42 -6.85
CA ALA A 322 6.43 17.41 -5.41
C ALA A 322 5.75 18.69 -4.89
N GLU A 323 5.92 19.83 -5.55
CA GLU A 323 5.30 21.10 -5.17
C GLU A 323 3.82 21.21 -5.54
N ARG A 324 3.32 20.38 -6.48
CA ARG A 324 1.95 20.47 -7.01
C ARG A 324 0.97 19.46 -6.41
N ILE A 325 1.43 18.57 -5.52
CA ILE A 325 0.62 17.48 -4.96
C ILE A 325 -0.48 18.04 -4.04
N GLU A 326 -1.71 17.55 -4.20
CA GLU A 326 -2.79 17.76 -3.24
C GLU A 326 -2.42 17.21 -1.84
N TYR A 327 -2.88 17.86 -0.77
CA TYR A 327 -2.51 17.50 0.63
C TYR A 327 -1.00 17.49 0.95
N ARG A 328 -0.16 18.15 0.14
CA ARG A 328 1.29 18.21 0.35
C ARG A 328 1.70 18.55 1.78
N SER A 329 1.02 19.52 2.42
CA SER A 329 1.34 19.92 3.79
C SER A 329 1.19 18.77 4.79
N ASP A 330 0.13 17.97 4.67
CA ASP A 330 -0.13 16.84 5.56
C ASP A 330 0.84 15.69 5.32
N LEU A 331 1.12 15.39 4.04
CA LEU A 331 2.10 14.38 3.63
C LEU A 331 3.49 14.72 4.18
N LEU A 332 3.94 15.97 4.03
CA LEU A 332 5.24 16.41 4.55
C LEU A 332 5.28 16.44 6.08
N SER A 333 4.16 16.77 6.73
CA SER A 333 4.10 16.77 8.20
C SER A 333 4.26 15.37 8.78
N LEU A 334 3.59 14.36 8.20
CA LEU A 334 3.78 12.96 8.57
C LEU A 334 5.17 12.44 8.19
N GLY A 335 5.66 12.80 6.99
CA GLY A 335 7.00 12.43 6.53
C GLY A 335 8.10 12.93 7.48
N ALA A 336 8.08 14.23 7.81
CA ALA A 336 9.03 14.83 8.73
C ALA A 336 8.95 14.23 10.14
N LEU A 337 7.73 13.89 10.61
CA LEU A 337 7.54 13.24 11.90
C LEU A 337 8.24 11.87 11.98
N TRP A 338 8.20 11.06 10.92
CA TRP A 338 8.78 9.72 10.91
C TRP A 338 10.22 9.65 10.40
N ASP A 339 10.70 10.72 9.78
CA ASP A 339 12.11 10.89 9.39
C ASP A 339 13.00 11.42 10.54
N ALA A 340 12.40 11.98 11.60
CA ALA A 340 13.08 12.56 12.77
C ALA A 340 13.73 11.49 13.68
#